data_AF-A0A2C5UUN0-F1
#
_entry.id   AF-A0A2C5UUN0-F1
#
_cell.length_a   1.000
_cell.length_b   1.000
_cell.length_c   1.000
_cell.angle_alpha   90.00
_cell.angle_beta   90.00
_cell.angle_gamma   90.00
#
_symmetry.space_group_name_H-M   'P 1'
#
loop_
_entity.id
_entity.type
_entity.pdbx_description
1 polymer ?
#
loop_
_entity_poly.entity_id
_entity_poly.type
_entity_poly.pdbx_seq_one_letter_code
_entity_poly.pdbx_strand_id
1 'polypeptide(L)'
;MDILITLAIISVPVIYFLWDKYFRIYPLSYFGIENVQRIAKWESPEWRERVFSLGGMTNCEWIRINICQLEAIKSKLHRRNLYR
;
A
#
# COMPACT_ATOMS: atom_id res chain seq x y z
N MET A 1 29.11 17.45 -22.15
CA MET A 1 28.49 18.00 -20.93
C MET A 1 26.98 17.90 -20.98
N ASP A 2 26.34 18.21 -22.12
CA ASP A 2 24.87 18.27 -22.24
C ASP A 2 24.14 16.95 -21.95
N ILE A 3 24.70 15.80 -22.34
CA ILE A 3 24.09 14.48 -22.05
C ILE A 3 24.07 14.18 -20.55
N LEU A 4 25.16 14.47 -19.84
CA LEU A 4 25.25 14.23 -18.39
C LEU A 4 24.29 15.15 -17.61
N ILE A 5 24.18 16.41 -18.04
CA ILE A 5 23.25 17.38 -17.45
C ILE A 5 21.80 16.94 -17.70
N THR A 6 21.49 16.49 -18.92
CA THR A 6 20.16 16.00 -19.27
C THR A 6 19.79 14.76 -18.45
N LEU A 7 20.71 13.80 -18.30
CA LEU A 7 20.50 12.61 -17.48
C LEU A 7 20.31 12.96 -16.00
N ALA A 8 21.05 13.95 -15.48
CA ALA A 8 20.88 14.42 -14.10
C ALA A 8 19.51 15.07 -13.87
N ILE A 9 19.00 15.84 -14.83
CA ILE A 9 17.66 16.44 -14.74
C ILE A 9 16.56 15.36 -14.76
N ILE A 10 16.70 14.34 -15.60
CA ILE A 10 15.73 13.24 -15.71
C ILE A 10 15.79 12.30 -14.50
N SER A 11 16.96 12.11 -13.88
CA SER A 11 17.09 11.20 -12.74
C SER A 11 16.34 11.72 -11.50
N VAL A 12 16.28 13.04 -11.30
CA VAL A 12 15.58 13.65 -10.16
C VAL A 12 14.09 13.25 -10.07
N PRO A 13 13.23 13.43 -11.10
CA PRO A 13 11.84 13.00 -11.04
C PRO A 13 11.68 11.48 -10.93
N VAL A 14 12.59 10.71 -11.54
CA VAL A 14 12.58 9.23 -11.41
C VAL A 14 12.86 8.81 -9.98
N ILE A 15 13.86 9.41 -9.33
CA ILE A 15 14.19 9.14 -7.93
C ILE A 15 13.03 9.55 -7.03
N TYR A 16 12.42 10.72 -7.26
CA TYR A 16 11.25 11.16 -6.51
C TYR A 16 10.08 10.18 -6.65
N PHE A 17 9.78 9.72 -7.87
CA PHE A 17 8.73 8.75 -8.13
C PHE A 17 9.00 7.41 -7.41
N LEU A 18 10.23 6.92 -7.42
CA LEU A 18 10.61 5.71 -6.71
C LEU A 18 10.50 5.89 -5.19
N TRP A 19 10.92 7.04 -4.66
CA TRP A 19 10.76 7.35 -3.24
C TRP A 19 9.30 7.38 -2.82
N ASP A 20 8.46 8.08 -3.59
CA ASP A 20 7.02 8.19 -3.34
C ASP A 20 6.34 6.83 -3.36
N LYS A 21 6.71 5.98 -4.30
CA LYS A 21 6.11 4.65 -4.48
C LYS A 21 6.52 3.67 -3.38
N TYR A 22 7.80 3.62 -3.03
CA TYR A 22 8.34 2.54 -2.22
C TYR A 22 8.63 2.92 -0.76
N PHE A 23 8.94 4.17 -0.48
CA PHE A 23 9.45 4.59 0.83
C PHE A 23 8.55 5.59 1.54
N ARG A 24 7.77 6.38 0.81
CA ARG A 24 6.90 7.39 1.42
C ARG A 24 5.80 6.72 2.24
N ILE A 25 5.84 7.00 3.53
CA ILE A 25 4.81 6.61 4.49
C ILE A 25 3.75 7.70 4.50
N TYR A 26 2.51 7.31 4.23
CA TYR A 26 1.34 8.17 4.32
C TYR A 26 0.64 7.95 5.67
N PRO A 27 0.12 9.03 6.30
CA PRO A 27 -0.60 8.90 7.56
C PRO A 27 -1.88 8.07 7.38
N LEU A 28 -2.32 7.35 8.41
CA LEU A 28 -3.51 6.48 8.30
C LEU A 28 -4.78 7.23 7.88
N SER A 29 -4.89 8.53 8.20
CA SER A 29 -6.00 9.39 7.77
C SER A 29 -6.11 9.50 6.25
N TYR A 30 -4.98 9.42 5.52
CA TYR A 30 -4.94 9.44 4.06
C TYR A 30 -5.72 8.28 3.44
N PHE A 31 -5.71 7.12 4.09
CA PHE A 31 -6.40 5.90 3.63
C PHE A 31 -7.83 5.77 4.17
N GLY A 32 -8.28 6.72 4.99
CA GLY A 32 -9.52 6.64 5.76
C GLY A 32 -9.35 5.73 6.97
N ILE A 33 -9.24 6.33 8.16
CA ILE A 33 -8.89 5.60 9.39
C ILE A 33 -9.86 4.46 9.71
N GLU A 34 -11.15 4.63 9.41
CA GLU A 34 -12.18 3.59 9.59
C GLU A 34 -11.94 2.38 8.68
N ASN A 35 -11.53 2.61 7.42
CA ASN A 35 -11.20 1.53 6.50
C ASN A 35 -9.98 0.76 6.98
N VAL A 36 -8.96 1.48 7.46
CA VAL A 36 -7.75 0.88 8.04
C VAL A 36 -8.11 0.01 9.25
N GLN A 37 -8.93 0.53 10.17
CA GLN A 37 -9.39 -0.23 11.34
C GLN A 37 -10.22 -1.46 10.96
N ARG A 38 -11.07 -1.35 9.92
CA ARG A 38 -11.85 -2.50 9.42
C ARG A 38 -10.95 -3.59 8.87
N ILE A 39 -9.97 -3.23 8.04
CA ILE A 39 -9.03 -4.18 7.44
C ILE A 39 -8.16 -4.82 8.52
N ALA A 40 -7.66 -4.02 9.46
CA ALA A 40 -6.84 -4.47 10.58
C ALA A 40 -7.46 -5.65 11.35
N LYS A 41 -8.80 -5.72 11.48
CA LYS A 41 -9.48 -6.85 12.15
C LYS A 41 -9.14 -8.22 11.56
N TRP A 42 -8.73 -8.26 10.29
CA TRP A 42 -8.45 -9.48 9.53
C TRP A 42 -6.96 -9.69 9.23
N GLU A 43 -6.12 -8.70 9.53
CA GLU A 43 -4.68 -8.75 9.29
C GLU A 43 -3.92 -9.24 10.54
N SER A 44 -2.65 -9.61 10.33
CA SER A 44 -1.82 -10.16 11.38
C SER A 44 -1.57 -9.15 12.52
N PRO A 45 -1.38 -9.62 13.77
CA PRO A 45 -1.00 -8.75 14.89
C PRO A 45 0.27 -7.93 14.59
N GLU A 46 1.27 -8.53 13.96
CA GLU A 46 2.56 -7.89 13.66
C GLU A 46 2.37 -6.75 12.66
N TRP A 47 1.55 -6.98 11.63
CA TRP A 47 1.22 -5.92 10.66
C TRP A 47 0.51 -4.75 11.33
N ARG A 48 -0.51 -5.04 12.15
CA ARG A 48 -1.26 -4.02 12.88
C ARG A 48 -0.37 -3.20 13.79
N GLU A 49 0.42 -3.87 14.62
CA GLU A 49 1.30 -3.20 15.58
C GLU A 49 2.26 -2.27 14.85
N ARG A 50 2.86 -2.73 13.75
CA ARG A 50 3.75 -1.90 12.92
C ARG A 50 3.03 -0.69 12.34
N VAL A 51 1.86 -0.86 11.75
CA VAL A 51 1.13 0.23 11.06
C VAL A 51 0.58 1.27 12.04
N PHE A 52 0.03 0.83 13.17
CA PHE A 52 -0.48 1.75 14.18
C PHE A 52 0.64 2.44 14.98
N SER A 53 1.77 1.77 15.24
CA SER A 53 2.93 2.40 15.88
C SER A 53 3.63 3.41 14.98
N LEU A 54 3.79 3.12 13.69
CA LEU A 54 4.32 4.07 12.71
C LEU A 54 3.34 5.21 12.37
N GLY A 55 2.05 5.05 12.71
CA GLY A 55 1.01 6.02 12.36
C GLY A 55 0.74 6.14 10.86
N GLY A 56 1.17 5.16 10.07
CA GLY A 56 1.13 5.23 8.62
C GLY A 56 1.59 3.95 7.93
N MET A 57 1.42 3.92 6.61
CA MET A 57 1.95 2.87 5.75
C MET A 57 2.24 3.41 4.35
N THR A 58 2.96 2.64 3.52
CA THR A 58 3.16 3.00 2.12
C THR A 58 1.90 2.74 1.31
N ASN A 59 1.72 3.47 0.20
CA ASN A 59 0.58 3.23 -0.70
C ASN A 59 0.65 1.82 -1.32
N CYS A 60 1.84 1.34 -1.67
CA CYS A 60 2.03 -0.02 -2.16
C CYS A 60 1.58 -1.09 -1.14
N GLU A 61 1.89 -0.89 0.14
CA GLU A 61 1.43 -1.78 1.20
C GLU A 61 -0.09 -1.78 1.34
N TRP A 62 -0.72 -0.60 1.31
CA TRP A 62 -2.16 -0.46 1.36
C TRP A 62 -2.86 -1.19 0.19
N ILE A 63 -2.36 -1.00 -1.04
CA ILE A 63 -2.88 -1.67 -2.24
C ILE A 63 -2.75 -3.19 -2.10
N ARG A 64 -1.56 -3.67 -1.68
CA ARG A 64 -1.29 -5.10 -1.52
C ARG A 64 -2.31 -5.77 -0.60
N ILE A 65 -2.59 -5.15 0.55
CA ILE A 65 -3.50 -5.72 1.54
C ILE A 65 -4.93 -5.77 1.03
N ASN A 66 -5.39 -4.70 0.37
CA ASN A 66 -6.71 -4.68 -0.23
C ASN A 66 -6.87 -5.77 -1.31
N ILE A 67 -5.84 -6.02 -2.12
CA ILE A 67 -5.83 -7.11 -3.10
C ILE A 67 -5.93 -8.48 -2.39
N CYS A 68 -5.10 -8.73 -1.38
CA CYS A 68 -5.12 -10.00 -0.64
C CYS A 68 -6.49 -10.24 0.03
N GLN A 69 -7.10 -9.22 0.61
CA GLN A 69 -8.44 -9.33 1.19
C GLN A 69 -9.51 -9.61 0.14
N LEU A 70 -9.44 -8.93 -1.00
CA LEU A 70 -10.36 -9.17 -2.11
C LEU A 70 -10.24 -10.61 -2.63
N GLU A 71 -9.02 -11.12 -2.79
CA GLU A 71 -8.76 -12.50 -3.18
C GLU A 71 -9.30 -13.50 -2.15
N ALA A 72 -9.11 -13.23 -0.86
CA ALA A 72 -9.65 -14.08 0.21
C ALA A 72 -11.18 -14.10 0.21
N ILE A 73 -11.83 -12.96 -0.04
CA ILE A 73 -13.29 -12.86 -0.17
C ILE A 73 -13.76 -13.64 -1.41
N LYS A 74 -13.13 -13.41 -2.58
CA LYS A 74 -13.44 -14.14 -3.82
C LYS A 74 -13.32 -15.65 -3.63
N SER A 75 -12.23 -16.11 -3.01
CA SER A 75 -12.02 -17.52 -2.67
C SER A 75 -13.12 -18.09 -1.75
N LYS A 76 -13.55 -17.34 -0.73
CA LYS A 76 -14.66 -17.72 0.15
C LYS A 76 -15.99 -17.79 -0.61
N LEU A 77 -16.28 -16.85 -1.50
CA LEU A 77 -17.50 -16.82 -2.30
C LEU A 77 -17.53 -17.96 -3.33
N HIS A 78 -16.41 -18.23 -3.99
CA HIS A 78 -16.28 -19.34 -4.93
C HIS A 78 -16.52 -20.69 -4.25
N ARG A 79 -15.94 -20.92 -3.06
CA ARG A 79 -16.21 -22.14 -2.25
C ARG A 79 -17.68 -22.31 -1.86
N ARG A 80 -18.46 -21.22 -1.81
CA ARG A 80 -19.89 -21.25 -1.51
C ARG A 80 -20.78 -21.33 -2.76
N ASN A 81 -20.19 -21.43 -3.95
CA ASN A 81 -20.88 -21.32 -5.25
C ASN A 81 -21.69 -20.00 -5.40
N LEU A 82 -21.26 -18.95 -4.69
CA LEU A 82 -21.89 -17.62 -4.73
C LEU A 82 -21.14 -16.65 -5.66
N TYR A 83 -20.05 -17.11 -6.26
CA TYR A 83 -19.25 -16.36 -7.21
C TYR A 83 -19.53 -16.93 -8.60
N ARG A 84 -20.29 -16.18 -9.41
CA ARG A 84 -20.71 -16.56 -10.77
C ARG A 84 -19.78 -15.97 -11.80
#